data_AF-A0A2V3JMR8-F1
#
_entry.id   AF-A0A2V3JMR8-F1
#
_cell.length_a   1.000
_cell.length_b   1.000
_cell.length_c   1.000
_cell.angle_alpha   90.00
_cell.angle_beta   90.00
_cell.angle_gamma   90.00
#
_symmetry.space_group_name_H-M   'P 1'
#
loop_
_entity.id
_entity.type
_entity.pdbx_description
1 polymer ?
#
loop_
_entity_poly.entity_id
_entity_poly.type
_entity_poly.pdbx_seq_one_letter_code
_entity_poly.pdbx_strand_id
1 'polypeptide(L)'
;MKKYDIEMDIETLLRNLKRIHPDFKLISVDKVKIGEWSRWKCRYGCKAFGKHLNCPPYVPSPEETRRLIMCYERAIVARFDAKPNKGVPPSHIHHFLWDAIKEFYDKMYELERYAFLSGYYKAFAMVGLCCAYCPECIPEQEQVDLMDHAVKRFCVHQHKMRPGMEACGIDVFTTVRNAGYEVEVLKSPYTYRGITFFGLLLLE
;
A
#
# COMPACT_ATOMS: atom_id res chain seq x y z
N MET A 1 -12.59 -36.82 -8.82
CA MET A 1 -11.53 -35.78 -8.67
C MET A 1 -11.59 -35.25 -7.25
N LYS A 2 -10.46 -35.25 -6.54
CA LYS A 2 -10.40 -35.01 -5.08
C LYS A 2 -10.84 -33.57 -4.75
N LYS A 3 -11.90 -33.46 -3.94
CA LYS A 3 -12.22 -32.30 -3.09
C LYS A 3 -11.06 -32.07 -2.10
N TYR A 4 -11.00 -30.85 -1.56
CA TYR A 4 -10.12 -30.36 -0.47
C TYR A 4 -8.89 -29.57 -0.89
N ASP A 5 -9.08 -28.41 -1.53
CA ASP A 5 -8.21 -27.26 -1.23
C ASP A 5 -8.72 -26.68 0.09
N ILE A 6 -8.18 -27.20 1.20
CA ILE A 6 -8.46 -26.68 2.54
C ILE A 6 -7.71 -25.36 2.62
N GLU A 7 -8.45 -24.26 2.66
CA GLU A 7 -7.92 -22.95 3.04
C GLU A 7 -7.04 -23.11 4.28
N MET A 8 -5.79 -22.65 4.17
CA MET A 8 -4.84 -22.71 5.28
C MET A 8 -5.43 -21.93 6.45
N ASP A 9 -5.45 -22.53 7.65
CA ASP A 9 -5.96 -21.83 8.82
C ASP A 9 -5.16 -20.54 9.08
N ILE A 10 -5.83 -19.54 9.65
CA ILE A 10 -5.27 -18.20 9.81
C ILE A 10 -4.00 -18.21 10.66
N GLU A 11 -3.88 -19.08 11.66
CA GLU A 11 -2.70 -19.14 12.52
C GLU A 11 -1.47 -19.63 11.75
N THR A 12 -1.65 -20.66 10.92
CA THR A 12 -0.62 -21.19 10.03
C THR A 12 -0.25 -20.16 8.96
N LEU A 13 -1.23 -19.47 8.37
CA LEU A 13 -0.96 -18.39 7.42
C LEU A 13 -0.07 -17.32 8.08
N LEU A 14 -0.46 -16.79 9.22
CA LEU A 14 0.29 -15.73 9.91
C LEU A 14 1.71 -16.19 10.27
N ARG A 15 1.88 -17.44 10.71
CA ARG A 15 3.20 -18.02 11.00
C ARG A 15 4.10 -18.02 9.76
N ASN A 16 3.53 -18.33 8.59
CA ASN A 16 4.28 -18.36 7.34
C ASN A 16 4.54 -16.95 6.78
N LEU A 17 3.58 -16.04 6.87
CA LEU A 17 3.76 -14.63 6.49
C LEU A 17 4.88 -13.97 7.32
N LYS A 18 5.07 -14.36 8.59
CA LYS A 18 6.19 -13.88 9.41
C LYS A 18 7.58 -14.23 8.84
N ARG A 19 7.69 -15.24 7.98
CA ARG A 19 8.94 -15.57 7.27
C ARG A 19 9.21 -14.61 6.10
N ILE A 20 8.16 -13.98 5.57
CA ILE A 20 8.26 -12.97 4.50
C ILE A 20 8.53 -11.60 5.11
N HIS A 21 7.74 -11.23 6.13
CA HIS A 21 7.86 -9.98 6.87
C HIS A 21 7.40 -10.17 8.33
N PRO A 22 8.25 -9.90 9.35
CA PRO A 22 7.95 -10.25 10.74
C PRO A 22 7.10 -9.23 11.49
N ASP A 23 7.08 -7.95 11.08
CA ASP A 23 6.40 -6.86 11.79
C ASP A 23 5.05 -6.54 11.16
N PHE A 24 4.02 -7.27 11.59
CA PHE A 24 2.64 -6.98 11.23
C PHE A 24 1.67 -7.34 12.36
N LYS A 25 0.46 -6.78 12.28
CA LYS A 25 -0.64 -7.07 13.19
C LYS A 25 -1.92 -7.41 12.42
N LEU A 26 -2.58 -8.49 12.83
CA LEU A 26 -3.92 -8.83 12.35
C LEU A 26 -4.95 -7.95 13.07
N ILE A 27 -5.87 -7.37 12.31
CA ILE A 27 -7.01 -6.59 12.78
C ILE A 27 -8.29 -7.08 12.11
N SER A 28 -9.42 -6.84 12.78
CA SER A 28 -10.73 -6.91 12.12
C SER A 28 -10.88 -5.72 11.16
N VAL A 29 -11.58 -5.94 10.04
CA VAL A 29 -11.65 -4.95 8.96
C VAL A 29 -12.33 -3.63 9.38
N ASP A 30 -13.22 -3.66 10.38
CA ASP A 30 -13.92 -2.47 10.92
C ASP A 30 -12.96 -1.42 11.51
N LYS A 31 -11.71 -1.84 11.82
CA LYS A 31 -10.65 -0.96 12.29
C LYS A 31 -10.00 -0.13 11.17
N VAL A 32 -10.18 -0.52 9.91
CA VAL A 32 -9.73 0.26 8.74
C VAL A 32 -10.67 1.44 8.53
N LYS A 33 -10.14 2.65 8.65
CA LYS A 33 -10.94 3.89 8.57
C LYS A 33 -10.75 4.58 7.24
N ILE A 34 -11.86 4.93 6.60
CA ILE A 34 -11.88 5.74 5.37
C ILE A 34 -12.24 7.18 5.76
N GLY A 35 -11.42 8.14 5.34
CA GLY A 35 -11.62 9.56 5.54
C GLY A 35 -11.60 10.31 4.21
N GLU A 36 -12.67 11.02 3.88
CA GLU A 36 -12.72 11.87 2.67
C GLU A 36 -11.56 12.87 2.63
N TRP A 37 -11.20 13.41 3.81
CA TRP A 37 -10.10 14.37 3.96
C TRP A 37 -8.75 13.82 3.48
N SER A 38 -8.52 12.50 3.53
CA SER A 38 -7.29 11.89 3.02
C SER A 38 -7.15 12.12 1.52
N ARG A 39 -8.24 12.03 0.77
CA ARG A 39 -8.27 12.31 -0.67
C ARG A 39 -8.03 13.79 -0.96
N TRP A 40 -8.57 14.69 -0.14
CA TRP A 40 -8.30 16.14 -0.24
C TRP A 40 -6.83 16.46 0.00
N LYS A 41 -6.21 15.87 1.03
CA LYS A 41 -4.77 16.03 1.29
C LYS A 41 -3.93 15.46 0.16
N CYS A 42 -4.33 14.32 -0.43
CA CYS A 42 -3.65 13.76 -1.61
C CYS A 42 -3.72 14.74 -2.79
N ARG A 43 -4.89 15.30 -3.10
CA ARG A 43 -5.11 16.20 -4.24
C ARG A 43 -4.40 17.55 -4.11
N TYR A 44 -4.45 18.17 -2.94
CA TYR A 44 -4.00 19.55 -2.75
C TYR A 44 -2.71 19.68 -1.93
N GLY A 45 -2.31 18.64 -1.20
CA GLY A 45 -1.12 18.65 -0.35
C GLY A 45 0.05 17.83 -0.89
N CYS A 46 -0.17 16.96 -1.89
CA CYS A 46 0.90 16.13 -2.46
C CYS A 46 1.47 16.74 -3.74
N LYS A 47 2.78 17.02 -3.76
CA LYS A 47 3.50 17.47 -4.98
C LYS A 47 3.56 16.41 -6.08
N ALA A 48 3.21 15.17 -5.76
CA ALA A 48 3.20 14.03 -6.69
C ALA A 48 1.79 13.53 -7.03
N PHE A 49 0.75 14.32 -6.75
CA PHE A 49 -0.60 13.99 -7.16
C PHE A 49 -0.68 13.75 -8.68
N GLY A 50 -1.37 12.69 -9.09
CA GLY A 50 -1.56 12.34 -10.50
C GLY A 50 -0.33 11.78 -11.22
N LYS A 51 0.85 11.78 -10.60
CA LYS A 51 2.10 11.37 -11.28
C LYS A 51 2.25 9.87 -11.46
N HIS A 52 1.64 9.07 -10.59
CA HIS A 52 1.83 7.61 -10.59
C HIS A 52 0.48 6.90 -10.68
N LEU A 53 0.48 5.73 -11.32
CA LEU A 53 -0.73 4.91 -11.48
C LEU A 53 -1.31 4.37 -10.16
N ASN A 54 -0.56 4.47 -9.05
CA ASN A 54 -1.05 4.12 -7.72
C ASN A 54 -1.61 5.33 -6.95
N CYS A 55 -1.73 6.48 -7.62
CA CYS A 55 -2.36 7.72 -7.14
C CYS A 55 -3.66 8.01 -7.90
N PRO A 56 -4.53 8.90 -7.39
CA PRO A 56 -5.71 9.32 -8.14
C PRO A 56 -5.27 10.09 -9.40
N PRO A 57 -6.03 10.02 -10.50
CA PRO A 57 -7.37 9.42 -10.64
C PRO A 57 -7.37 7.91 -10.95
N TYR A 58 -6.22 7.24 -10.94
CA TYR A 58 -6.08 5.83 -11.36
C TYR A 58 -6.42 4.78 -10.30
N VAL A 59 -6.82 5.23 -9.11
CA VAL A 59 -7.14 4.37 -7.97
C VAL A 59 -8.54 4.68 -7.43
N PRO A 60 -9.18 3.71 -6.75
CA PRO A 60 -10.53 3.86 -6.23
C PRO A 60 -10.72 5.16 -5.44
N SER A 61 -11.90 5.75 -5.57
CA SER A 61 -12.40 6.82 -4.72
C SER A 61 -12.57 6.32 -3.27
N PRO A 62 -12.67 7.22 -2.28
CA PRO A 62 -13.00 6.83 -0.91
C PRO A 62 -14.26 5.98 -0.83
N GLU A 63 -15.26 6.30 -1.64
CA GLU A 63 -16.55 5.62 -1.66
C GLU A 63 -16.47 4.21 -2.29
N GLU A 64 -15.74 4.04 -3.39
CA GLU A 64 -15.40 2.71 -3.91
C GLU A 64 -14.56 1.90 -2.92
N THR A 65 -13.66 2.56 -2.20
CA THR A 65 -12.82 1.92 -1.18
C THR A 65 -13.65 1.43 -0.01
N ARG A 66 -14.66 2.18 0.46
CA ARG A 66 -15.59 1.69 1.51
C ARG A 66 -16.26 0.39 1.08
N ARG A 67 -16.79 0.34 -0.14
CA ARG A 67 -17.44 -0.86 -0.68
C ARG A 67 -16.49 -2.03 -0.80
N LEU A 68 -15.25 -1.79 -1.27
CA LEU A 68 -14.22 -2.82 -1.35
C LEU A 68 -13.93 -3.41 0.03
N ILE A 69 -13.70 -2.56 1.03
CA ILE A 69 -13.35 -2.97 2.39
C ILE A 69 -14.45 -3.84 3.03
N MET A 70 -15.72 -3.61 2.72
CA MET A 70 -16.85 -4.43 3.20
C MET A 70 -16.87 -5.86 2.64
N CYS A 71 -16.07 -6.18 1.63
CA CYS A 71 -15.97 -7.54 1.07
C CYS A 71 -15.01 -8.45 1.85
N TYR A 72 -14.40 -7.95 2.93
CA TYR A 72 -13.36 -8.62 3.71
C TYR A 72 -13.76 -8.72 5.18
N GLU A 73 -13.21 -9.69 5.91
CA GLU A 73 -13.43 -9.83 7.36
C GLU A 73 -12.25 -9.30 8.17
N ARG A 74 -11.04 -9.46 7.62
CA ARG A 74 -9.78 -9.23 8.33
C ARG A 74 -8.84 -8.38 7.48
N ALA A 75 -7.87 -7.76 8.17
CA ALA A 75 -6.75 -7.14 7.49
C ALA A 75 -5.47 -7.31 8.30
N ILE A 76 -4.33 -7.37 7.61
CA ILE A 76 -3.01 -7.29 8.21
C ILE A 76 -2.46 -5.88 7.96
N VAL A 77 -2.08 -5.19 9.03
CA VAL A 77 -1.31 -3.95 8.97
C VAL A 77 0.16 -4.30 9.15
N ALA A 78 0.96 -4.15 8.09
CA ALA A 78 2.38 -4.45 8.07
C ALA A 78 3.21 -3.16 8.20
N ARG A 79 4.15 -3.12 9.14
CA ARG A 79 5.00 -1.96 9.43
C ARG A 79 6.41 -2.20 8.88
N PHE A 80 6.98 -1.19 8.23
CA PHE A 80 8.32 -1.22 7.66
C PHE A 80 9.13 -0.04 8.14
N ASP A 81 10.36 -0.28 8.60
CA ASP A 81 11.32 0.78 8.89
C ASP A 81 12.06 1.16 7.61
N ALA A 82 11.86 2.39 7.14
CA ALA A 82 12.47 2.86 5.91
C ALA A 82 13.95 3.21 6.14
N LYS A 83 14.81 2.75 5.23
CA LYS A 83 16.22 3.11 5.17
C LYS A 83 16.45 4.14 4.07
N PRO A 84 16.57 5.43 4.41
CA PRO A 84 16.75 6.46 3.39
C PRO A 84 18.13 6.41 2.74
N ASN A 85 18.20 6.77 1.46
CA ASN A 85 19.44 7.03 0.75
C ASN A 85 19.98 8.42 1.13
N LYS A 86 20.99 8.44 2.00
CA LYS A 86 21.61 9.68 2.50
C LYS A 86 22.38 10.47 1.43
N GLY A 87 22.63 9.89 0.27
CA GLY A 87 23.23 10.59 -0.88
C GLY A 87 22.23 11.49 -1.63
N VAL A 88 20.93 11.39 -1.32
CA VAL A 88 19.88 12.20 -1.93
C VAL A 88 19.35 13.23 -0.91
N PRO A 89 19.17 14.50 -1.30
CA PRO A 89 18.56 15.49 -0.41
C PRO A 89 17.15 15.08 0.02
N PRO A 90 16.78 15.21 1.32
CA PRO A 90 15.44 14.84 1.78
C PRO A 90 14.30 15.66 1.16
N SER A 91 14.59 16.81 0.55
CA SER A 91 13.63 17.58 -0.25
C SER A 91 13.12 16.79 -1.45
N HIS A 92 13.88 15.81 -1.96
CA HIS A 92 13.50 14.89 -3.03
C HIS A 92 13.01 13.57 -2.43
N ILE A 93 11.96 13.63 -1.61
CA ILE A 93 11.53 12.55 -0.71
C ILE A 93 11.36 11.18 -1.40
N HIS A 94 10.87 11.15 -2.63
CA HIS A 94 10.68 9.91 -3.38
C HIS A 94 12.01 9.24 -3.75
N HIS A 95 12.99 10.01 -4.22
CA HIS A 95 14.34 9.50 -4.52
C HIS A 95 15.12 9.20 -3.23
N PHE A 96 14.89 9.99 -2.18
CA PHE A 96 15.45 9.78 -0.85
C PHE A 96 15.01 8.46 -0.23
N LEU A 97 13.81 7.96 -0.57
CA LEU A 97 13.22 6.73 -0.05
C LEU A 97 13.08 5.63 -1.10
N TRP A 98 13.67 5.80 -2.28
CA TRP A 98 13.39 4.96 -3.46
C TRP A 98 13.53 3.46 -3.19
N ASP A 99 14.69 3.04 -2.69
CA ASP A 99 14.98 1.63 -2.43
C ASP A 99 14.09 1.06 -1.33
N ALA A 100 13.83 1.85 -0.28
CA ALA A 100 12.95 1.46 0.81
C ALA A 100 11.49 1.30 0.35
N ILE A 101 11.02 2.18 -0.55
CA ILE A 101 9.68 2.06 -1.16
C ILE A 101 9.61 0.80 -2.01
N LYS A 102 10.63 0.53 -2.83
CA LYS A 102 10.67 -0.67 -3.68
C LYS A 102 10.65 -1.95 -2.85
N GLU A 103 11.47 -2.04 -1.80
CA GLU A 103 11.49 -3.17 -0.87
C GLU A 103 10.12 -3.37 -0.20
N PHE A 104 9.52 -2.29 0.28
CA PHE A 104 8.17 -2.30 0.86
C PHE A 104 7.12 -2.85 -0.12
N TYR A 105 7.14 -2.41 -1.38
CA TYR A 105 6.18 -2.86 -2.39
C TYR A 105 6.38 -4.33 -2.75
N ASP A 106 7.63 -4.75 -2.95
CA ASP A 106 7.95 -6.15 -3.24
C ASP A 106 7.51 -7.07 -2.08
N LYS A 107 7.73 -6.65 -0.83
CA LYS A 107 7.27 -7.39 0.36
C LYS A 107 5.76 -7.47 0.48
N MET A 108 5.04 -6.36 0.24
CA MET A 108 3.58 -6.38 0.26
C MET A 108 3.00 -7.29 -0.84
N TYR A 109 3.61 -7.30 -2.03
CA TYR A 109 3.24 -8.23 -3.09
C TYR A 109 3.54 -9.69 -2.73
N GLU A 110 4.69 -9.98 -2.11
CA GLU A 110 5.01 -11.33 -1.63
C GLU A 110 4.01 -11.83 -0.58
N LEU A 111 3.61 -10.96 0.36
CA LEU A 111 2.59 -11.28 1.37
C LEU A 111 1.24 -11.60 0.73
N GLU A 112 0.79 -10.76 -0.21
CA GLU A 112 -0.46 -10.99 -0.95
C GLU A 112 -0.41 -12.30 -1.73
N ARG A 113 0.66 -12.51 -2.51
CA ARG A 113 0.83 -13.71 -3.33
C ARG A 113 0.84 -14.97 -2.46
N TYR A 114 1.49 -14.93 -1.30
CA TYR A 114 1.52 -16.06 -0.39
C TYR A 114 0.13 -16.35 0.18
N ALA A 115 -0.59 -15.33 0.63
CA ALA A 115 -1.96 -15.47 1.14
C ALA A 115 -2.90 -16.05 0.07
N PHE A 116 -2.85 -15.49 -1.15
CA PHE A 116 -3.62 -15.97 -2.30
C PHE A 116 -3.35 -17.46 -2.57
N LEU A 117 -2.08 -17.87 -2.66
CA LEU A 117 -1.69 -19.26 -2.90
C LEU A 117 -1.99 -20.21 -1.72
N SER A 118 -2.33 -19.65 -0.55
CA SER A 118 -2.69 -20.41 0.66
C SER A 118 -4.20 -20.59 0.81
N GLY A 119 -5.00 -20.16 -0.16
CA GLY A 119 -6.46 -20.31 -0.18
C GLY A 119 -7.26 -19.04 0.11
N TYR A 120 -6.60 -17.94 0.51
CA TYR A 120 -7.24 -16.63 0.71
C TYR A 120 -7.38 -15.92 -0.64
N TYR A 121 -8.27 -16.42 -1.51
CA TYR A 121 -8.32 -16.03 -2.92
C TYR A 121 -8.72 -14.55 -3.12
N LYS A 122 -9.36 -13.90 -2.13
CA LYS A 122 -9.63 -12.45 -2.18
C LYS A 122 -8.43 -11.57 -1.78
N ALA A 123 -7.32 -12.16 -1.32
CA ALA A 123 -6.18 -11.43 -0.77
C ALA A 123 -5.77 -10.25 -1.65
N PHE A 124 -5.72 -9.05 -1.06
CA PHE A 124 -5.40 -7.83 -1.78
C PHE A 124 -4.56 -6.88 -0.93
N ALA A 125 -3.36 -6.57 -1.40
CA ALA A 125 -2.46 -5.64 -0.77
C ALA A 125 -2.67 -4.19 -1.25
N MET A 126 -2.53 -3.28 -0.31
CA MET A 126 -2.42 -1.85 -0.52
C MET A 126 -1.12 -1.36 0.13
N VAL A 127 -0.54 -0.35 -0.49
CA VAL A 127 0.77 0.20 -0.11
C VAL A 127 0.60 1.65 0.33
N GLY A 128 1.67 2.43 0.35
CA GLY A 128 1.65 3.87 0.52
C GLY A 128 2.74 4.51 -0.32
N LEU A 129 2.79 5.84 -0.35
CA LEU A 129 3.73 6.63 -1.16
C LEU A 129 3.57 6.39 -2.67
N CYS A 130 4.36 7.10 -3.48
CA CYS A 130 4.41 6.90 -4.93
C CYS A 130 5.21 5.63 -5.26
N CYS A 131 4.74 4.86 -6.23
CA CYS A 131 5.44 3.68 -6.73
C CYS A 131 6.89 4.00 -7.14
N ALA A 132 7.85 3.13 -6.81
CA ALA A 132 9.28 3.33 -7.10
C ALA A 132 9.85 2.27 -8.08
N TYR A 133 8.99 1.61 -8.86
CA TYR A 133 9.45 0.59 -9.80
C TYR A 133 10.08 1.14 -11.09
N CYS A 134 9.66 2.33 -11.53
CA CYS A 134 10.14 2.95 -12.76
C CYS A 134 10.62 4.38 -12.44
N PRO A 135 11.73 4.86 -13.06
CA PRO A 135 12.18 6.25 -12.94
C PRO A 135 11.10 7.28 -13.33
N GLU A 136 10.33 6.96 -14.37
CA GLU A 136 9.21 7.75 -14.86
C GLU A 136 7.99 6.84 -15.00
N CYS A 137 6.86 7.24 -14.43
CA CYS A 137 5.61 6.51 -14.54
C CYS A 137 4.81 7.00 -15.75
N ILE A 138 3.90 6.16 -16.26
CA ILE A 138 3.09 6.45 -17.46
C ILE A 138 2.38 7.83 -17.38
N PRO A 139 1.74 8.23 -16.26
CA PRO A 139 1.09 9.54 -16.18
C PRO A 139 2.02 10.76 -16.29
N GLU A 140 3.34 10.58 -16.12
CA GLU A 140 4.31 11.65 -16.32
C GLU A 140 4.77 11.77 -17.79
N GLN A 141 4.37 10.84 -18.66
CA GLN A 141 4.75 10.85 -20.07
C GLN A 141 3.82 11.78 -20.88
N GLU A 142 4.41 12.54 -21.80
CA GLU A 142 3.72 13.61 -22.55
C GLU A 142 2.56 13.16 -23.46
N GLN A 143 2.49 11.86 -23.81
CA GLN A 143 1.57 11.33 -24.82
C GLN A 143 0.41 10.50 -24.25
N VAL A 144 0.15 10.59 -22.95
CA VAL A 144 -0.85 9.76 -22.28
C VAL A 144 -2.15 10.53 -22.08
N ASP A 145 -3.25 9.97 -22.59
CA ASP A 145 -4.59 10.43 -22.23
C ASP A 145 -4.84 10.13 -20.75
N LEU A 146 -4.76 11.15 -19.90
CA LEU A 146 -4.99 11.05 -18.47
C LEU A 146 -6.44 10.70 -18.11
N MET A 147 -7.36 10.71 -19.09
CA MET A 147 -8.75 10.30 -18.95
C MET A 147 -8.97 8.80 -19.25
N ASP A 148 -7.97 8.10 -19.80
CA ASP A 148 -8.03 6.64 -19.97
C ASP A 148 -7.81 5.94 -18.62
N HIS A 149 -8.91 5.58 -17.95
CA HIS A 149 -8.86 4.85 -16.68
C HIS A 149 -8.27 3.43 -16.81
N ALA A 150 -8.11 2.89 -18.03
CA ALA A 150 -7.48 1.61 -18.29
C ALA A 150 -6.00 1.74 -18.69
N VAL A 151 -5.38 2.92 -18.53
CA VAL A 151 -3.94 3.16 -18.78
C VAL A 151 -3.01 2.18 -18.03
N LYS A 152 -3.48 1.60 -16.91
CA LYS A 152 -2.76 0.57 -16.16
C LYS A 152 -2.34 -0.63 -17.03
N ARG A 153 -3.06 -0.94 -18.12
CA ARG A 153 -2.73 -2.02 -19.08
C ARG A 153 -1.38 -1.85 -19.79
N PHE A 154 -0.75 -0.70 -19.68
CA PHE A 154 0.58 -0.44 -20.24
C PHE A 154 1.70 -0.50 -19.18
N CYS A 155 1.37 -0.62 -17.88
CA CYS A 155 2.38 -0.71 -16.84
C CYS A 155 3.12 -2.05 -16.92
N VAL A 156 4.44 -2.03 -17.08
CA VAL A 156 5.28 -3.25 -17.12
C VAL A 156 5.30 -4.02 -15.79
N HIS A 157 4.81 -3.40 -14.71
CA HIS A 157 4.70 -4.00 -13.36
C HIS A 157 3.24 -4.24 -12.93
N GLN A 158 2.31 -4.40 -13.88
CA GLN A 158 0.89 -4.68 -13.65
C GLN A 158 0.62 -5.72 -12.55
N HIS A 159 1.41 -6.81 -12.55
CA HIS A 159 1.24 -7.95 -11.66
C HIS A 159 1.47 -7.59 -10.18
N LYS A 160 2.33 -6.61 -9.87
CA LYS A 160 2.76 -6.30 -8.49
C LYS A 160 2.53 -4.86 -8.04
N MET A 161 2.23 -3.94 -8.94
CA MET A 161 1.82 -2.58 -8.57
C MET A 161 0.49 -2.62 -7.81
N ARG A 162 0.44 -1.97 -6.65
CA ARG A 162 -0.74 -1.86 -5.78
C ARG A 162 -1.07 -0.39 -5.48
N PRO A 163 -2.35 -0.06 -5.24
CA PRO A 163 -2.76 1.30 -4.94
C PRO A 163 -2.28 1.74 -3.54
N GLY A 164 -1.98 3.04 -3.39
CA GLY A 164 -1.67 3.62 -2.09
C GLY A 164 -2.92 3.74 -1.20
N MET A 165 -2.78 3.50 0.10
CA MET A 165 -3.86 3.59 1.09
C MET A 165 -4.41 5.02 1.18
N GLU A 166 -3.53 6.00 1.37
CA GLU A 166 -3.88 7.42 1.44
C GLU A 166 -4.50 7.91 0.14
N ALA A 167 -4.03 7.37 -0.99
CA ALA A 167 -4.58 7.65 -2.29
C ALA A 167 -6.03 7.17 -2.39
N CYS A 168 -6.33 5.98 -1.86
CA CYS A 168 -7.68 5.40 -1.81
C CYS A 168 -8.59 5.99 -0.72
N GLY A 169 -8.13 7.00 0.03
CA GLY A 169 -8.93 7.63 1.08
C GLY A 169 -8.89 6.91 2.43
N ILE A 170 -8.00 5.95 2.63
CA ILE A 170 -7.77 5.36 3.96
C ILE A 170 -7.09 6.42 4.85
N ASP A 171 -7.66 6.65 6.03
CA ASP A 171 -7.01 7.33 7.13
C ASP A 171 -5.98 6.37 7.74
N VAL A 172 -4.76 6.45 7.21
CA VAL A 172 -3.65 5.58 7.61
C VAL A 172 -3.32 5.77 9.09
N PHE A 173 -3.31 7.01 9.59
CA PHE A 173 -2.95 7.28 10.98
C PHE A 173 -3.92 6.62 11.95
N THR A 174 -5.22 6.83 11.75
CA THR A 174 -6.24 6.21 12.61
C THR A 174 -6.22 4.69 12.47
N THR A 175 -6.09 4.16 11.24
CA THR A 175 -6.07 2.72 10.98
C THR A 175 -4.90 2.02 11.68
N VAL A 176 -3.67 2.54 11.57
CA VAL A 176 -2.50 1.90 12.19
C VAL A 176 -2.52 2.05 13.71
N ARG A 177 -3.07 3.16 14.24
CA ARG A 177 -3.31 3.32 15.69
C ARG A 177 -4.34 2.31 16.21
N ASN A 178 -5.41 2.03 15.46
CA ASN A 178 -6.38 0.99 15.81
C ASN A 178 -5.77 -0.43 15.80
N ALA A 179 -4.73 -0.65 15.00
CA ALA A 179 -3.90 -1.85 15.04
C ALA A 179 -2.93 -1.88 16.23
N GLY A 180 -2.81 -0.79 16.99
CA GLY A 180 -1.93 -0.65 18.15
C GLY A 180 -0.49 -0.29 17.78
N TYR A 181 -0.25 0.29 16.60
CA TYR A 181 1.04 0.91 16.29
C TYR A 181 1.06 2.37 16.74
N GLU A 182 2.21 2.79 17.24
CA GLU A 182 2.49 4.21 17.47
C GLU A 182 2.99 4.84 16.16
N VAL A 183 2.38 5.96 15.78
CA VAL A 183 2.78 6.73 14.61
C VAL A 183 2.61 8.20 14.92
N GLU A 184 3.64 8.97 14.59
CA GLU A 184 3.70 10.41 14.80
C GLU A 184 4.13 11.12 13.52
N VAL A 185 3.69 12.37 13.38
CA VAL A 185 4.08 13.20 12.25
C VAL A 185 5.53 13.65 12.46
N LEU A 186 6.40 13.31 11.51
CA LEU A 186 7.77 13.79 11.51
C LEU A 186 7.81 15.30 11.33
N LYS A 187 8.56 15.98 12.19
CA LYS A 187 8.64 17.46 12.24
C LYS A 187 9.75 18.05 11.38
N SER A 188 10.62 17.21 10.80
CA SER A 188 11.74 17.65 9.97
C SER A 188 11.99 16.66 8.83
N PRO A 189 12.22 17.16 7.59
CA PRO A 189 12.61 16.30 6.47
C PRO A 189 14.00 15.68 6.67
N TYR A 190 14.85 16.25 7.53
CA TYR A 190 16.19 15.72 7.86
C TYR A 190 16.16 14.63 8.94
N THR A 191 14.98 14.10 9.23
CA THR A 191 14.83 13.00 10.18
C THR A 191 15.18 11.68 9.50
N TYR A 192 16.41 11.20 9.66
CA TYR A 192 16.91 9.98 9.02
C TYR A 192 16.56 8.67 9.75
N ARG A 193 15.82 8.74 10.87
CA ARG A 193 15.43 7.59 11.69
C ARG A 193 13.94 7.66 12.00
N GLY A 194 13.30 6.50 12.17
CA GLY A 194 11.88 6.45 12.53
C GLY A 194 10.93 6.83 11.39
N ILE A 195 11.41 6.84 10.14
CA ILE A 195 10.52 6.87 8.97
C ILE A 195 9.90 5.49 8.84
N THR A 196 8.59 5.39 9.03
CA THR A 196 7.86 4.13 8.95
C THR A 196 6.89 4.13 7.79
N PHE A 197 6.86 3.04 7.03
CA PHE A 197 5.81 2.76 6.06
C PHE A 197 4.83 1.74 6.63
N PHE A 198 3.58 1.84 6.19
CA PHE A 198 2.56 0.87 6.52
C PHE A 198 1.93 0.38 5.23
N GLY A 199 1.71 -0.94 5.15
CA GLY A 199 0.89 -1.57 4.12
C GLY A 199 -0.30 -2.26 4.75
N LEU A 200 -1.33 -2.50 3.95
CA LEU A 200 -2.54 -3.19 4.34
C LEU A 200 -2.72 -4.41 3.45
N LEU A 201 -2.92 -5.60 4.01
CA LEU A 201 -3.31 -6.79 3.27
C LEU A 201 -4.71 -7.19 3.73
N LEU A 202 -5.69 -7.09 2.83
CA LEU A 202 -7.07 -7.47 3.08
C LEU A 202 -7.23 -8.98 2.92
N LEU A 203 -7.95 -9.62 3.84
CA LEU A 203 -8.19 -11.06 3.90
C LEU A 203 -9.65 -11.34 4.23
N GLU A 204 -10.19 -12.41 3.65
CA GLU A 204 -11.52 -12.93 4.00
C GLU A 204 -11.53 -13.74 5.30
#